data_AF-A0A849IJ14-F1
#
_entry.id   AF-A0A849IJ14-F1
#
_cell.length_a   1.000
_cell.length_b   1.000
_cell.length_c   1.000
_cell.angle_alpha   90.00
_cell.angle_beta   90.00
_cell.angle_gamma   90.00
#
_symmetry.space_group_name_H-M   'P 1'
#
loop_
_entity.id
_entity.type
_entity.pdbx_description
1 polymer ?
#
loop_
_entity_poly.entity_id
_entity_poly.type
_entity_poly.pdbx_seq_one_letter_code
_entity_poly.pdbx_strand_id
1 'polypeptide(L)'
;MMEETIVFHELVRKVQDYEWSEMEHEVSLVNFDLENHGMWHLGLSARILQPLGACCSIAPLEISHPTNYDGMLDFEAFREAATDYYRAACREGVSGEHESWRREVAYRLHSE
;
A
#
# COMPACT_ATOMS: atom_id res chain seq x y z
N MET A 1 17.73 -17.59 -1.86
CA MET A 1 16.86 -16.49 -2.31
C MET A 1 15.46 -16.85 -1.87
N MET A 2 14.90 -16.07 -0.96
CA MET A 2 13.48 -16.15 -0.62
C MET A 2 12.76 -15.34 -1.70
N GLU A 3 11.83 -15.96 -2.41
CA GLU A 3 11.01 -15.29 -3.42
C GLU A 3 9.66 -15.02 -2.74
N GLU A 4 9.33 -13.75 -2.58
CA GLU A 4 8.03 -13.32 -2.06
C GLU A 4 7.29 -12.63 -3.20
N THR A 5 6.01 -12.95 -3.37
CA THR A 5 5.15 -12.31 -4.37
C THR A 5 4.05 -11.53 -3.68
N ILE A 6 3.96 -10.23 -3.94
CA ILE A 6 2.82 -9.42 -3.51
C ILE A 6 1.91 -9.19 -4.70
N VAL A 7 0.61 -9.36 -4.51
CA VAL A 7 -0.42 -9.00 -5.48
C VAL A 7 -1.30 -7.93 -4.87
N PHE A 8 -1.05 -6.66 -5.23
CA PHE A 8 -1.95 -5.58 -4.87
C PHE A 8 -3.19 -5.63 -5.75
N HIS A 9 -4.37 -5.42 -5.17
CA HIS A 9 -5.64 -5.52 -5.89
C HIS A 9 -6.52 -4.28 -5.75
N GLU A 10 -6.39 -3.53 -4.66
CA GLU A 10 -7.19 -2.33 -4.42
C GLU A 10 -6.45 -1.28 -3.60
N LEU A 11 -6.59 -0.02 -3.98
CA LEU A 11 -6.24 1.14 -3.19
C LEU A 11 -7.51 1.92 -2.86
N VAL A 12 -7.77 2.15 -1.57
CA VAL A 12 -8.88 2.97 -1.06
C VAL A 12 -8.31 4.26 -0.49
N ARG A 13 -8.68 5.42 -1.07
CA ARG A 13 -8.17 6.73 -0.61
C ARG A 13 -9.12 7.42 0.37
N LYS A 14 -8.54 8.26 1.23
CA LYS A 14 -9.23 9.11 2.22
C LYS A 14 -10.14 8.33 3.16
N VAL A 15 -9.60 7.26 3.74
CA VAL A 15 -10.31 6.52 4.78
C VAL A 15 -10.44 7.45 6.00
N GLN A 16 -11.68 7.77 6.39
CA GLN A 16 -11.93 8.55 7.61
C GLN A 16 -11.50 7.73 8.82
N ASP A 17 -10.30 7.96 9.31
CA ASP A 17 -9.84 7.42 10.59
C ASP A 17 -10.20 8.44 11.69
N TYR A 18 -11.37 8.26 12.31
CA TYR A 18 -11.86 9.16 13.36
C TYR A 18 -11.02 9.11 14.64
N GLU A 19 -10.16 8.09 14.80
CA GLU A 19 -9.30 7.92 15.98
C GLU A 19 -7.93 8.61 15.84
N TRP A 20 -7.54 8.99 14.62
CA TRP A 20 -6.27 9.66 14.35
C TRP A 20 -6.52 11.13 14.06
N SER A 21 -6.30 11.99 15.06
CA SER A 21 -6.31 13.45 14.89
C SER A 21 -5.07 13.97 14.15
N GLU A 22 -4.62 13.30 13.09
CA GLU A 22 -3.56 13.83 12.26
C GLU A 22 -4.18 14.66 11.14
N MET A 23 -4.50 15.91 11.48
CA MET A 23 -4.83 16.98 10.53
C MET A 23 -3.70 17.29 9.53
N GLU A 24 -2.66 16.45 9.45
CA GLU A 24 -1.47 16.60 8.63
C GLU A 24 -1.36 15.56 7.50
N HIS A 25 -2.13 14.46 7.54
CA HIS A 25 -2.02 13.37 6.54
C HIS A 25 -3.37 12.93 5.92
N GLU A 26 -3.37 12.63 4.62
CA GLU A 26 -4.39 11.82 3.96
C GLU A 26 -4.07 10.33 4.16
N VAL A 27 -5.02 9.58 4.73
CA VAL A 27 -4.88 8.13 4.93
C VAL A 27 -5.49 7.38 3.75
N SER A 28 -4.71 6.46 3.18
CA SER A 28 -5.18 5.47 2.20
C SER A 28 -4.92 4.06 2.71
N LEU A 29 -5.73 3.09 2.28
CA LEU A 29 -5.53 1.66 2.52
C LEU A 29 -5.19 0.98 1.21
N VAL A 30 -4.10 0.21 1.20
CA VAL A 30 -3.77 -0.69 0.11
C VAL A 30 -4.09 -2.12 0.55
N ASN A 31 -4.83 -2.85 -0.28
CA ASN A 31 -5.19 -4.24 -0.07
C ASN A 31 -4.43 -5.15 -1.03
N PHE A 32 -3.93 -6.27 -0.51
CA PHE A 32 -3.09 -7.19 -1.26
C PHE A 32 -3.10 -8.62 -0.71
N ASP A 33 -2.65 -9.54 -1.55
CA ASP A 33 -2.28 -10.89 -1.17
C ASP A 33 -0.75 -11.02 -1.16
N LEU A 34 -0.21 -11.83 -0.25
CA LEU A 34 1.21 -12.11 -0.12
C LEU A 34 1.46 -13.61 -0.21
N GLU A 35 2.30 -14.02 -1.15
CA GLU A 35 2.90 -15.34 -1.20
C GLU A 35 4.27 -15.27 -0.54
N ASN A 36 4.45 -16.06 0.51
CA ASN A 36 5.73 -16.22 1.20
C ASN A 36 6.01 -17.71 1.38
N HIS A 37 7.12 -18.19 0.83
CA HIS A 37 7.56 -19.58 0.92
C HIS A 37 6.49 -20.61 0.48
N GLY A 38 5.77 -20.34 -0.61
CA GLY A 38 4.70 -21.20 -1.12
C GLY A 38 3.38 -21.11 -0.34
N MET A 39 3.30 -20.25 0.68
CA MET A 39 2.09 -20.01 1.46
C MET A 39 1.46 -18.67 1.07
N TRP A 40 0.18 -18.73 0.71
CA TRP A 40 -0.60 -17.53 0.41
C TRP A 40 -1.28 -17.00 1.68
N HIS A 41 -1.07 -15.73 1.94
CA HIS A 41 -1.74 -14.92 2.94
C HIS A 41 -2.65 -13.94 2.21
N LEU A 42 -3.96 -14.14 2.33
CA LEU A 42 -4.95 -13.45 1.53
C LEU A 42 -5.62 -12.30 2.29
N GLY A 43 -5.99 -11.25 1.57
CA GLY A 43 -6.77 -10.14 2.10
C GLY A 43 -6.03 -9.32 3.17
N LEU A 44 -4.73 -9.16 3.00
CA LEU A 44 -3.92 -8.28 3.84
C LEU A 44 -4.15 -6.82 3.46
N SER A 45 -3.86 -5.91 4.39
CA SER A 45 -3.97 -4.48 4.15
C SER A 45 -2.86 -3.70 4.84
N ALA A 46 -2.39 -2.63 4.21
CA ALA A 46 -1.48 -1.67 4.84
C ALA A 46 -1.99 -0.24 4.66
N ARG A 47 -1.60 0.64 5.57
CA ARG A 47 -1.90 2.07 5.50
C ARG A 47 -0.81 2.78 4.71
N ILE A 48 -1.22 3.78 3.95
CA ILE A 48 -0.35 4.74 3.26
C ILE A 48 -0.76 6.13 3.73
N LEU A 49 0.16 6.82 4.39
CA LEU A 49 0.00 8.20 4.85
C LEU A 49 0.71 9.13 3.88
N GLN A 50 -0.03 10.10 3.36
CA GLN A 50 0.49 11.15 2.50
C GLN A 50 0.29 12.50 3.18
N PRO A 51 1.28 13.40 3.23
CA PRO A 51 1.07 14.75 3.77
C PRO A 51 -0.07 15.49 3.04
N LEU A 52 -0.97 16.12 3.80
CA LEU A 52 -2.12 16.85 3.28
C LEU A 52 -1.68 17.99 2.35
N GLY A 53 -2.36 18.12 1.22
CA GLY A 53 -2.06 19.13 0.20
C GLY A 53 -0.79 18.87 -0.60
N ALA A 54 -0.04 17.80 -0.31
CA ALA A 54 1.13 17.44 -1.09
C ALA A 54 0.77 16.78 -2.42
N CYS A 55 1.68 16.85 -3.39
CA CYS A 55 1.51 16.18 -4.68
C CYS A 55 1.70 14.67 -4.53
N CYS A 56 0.64 13.90 -4.79
CA CYS A 56 0.63 12.45 -4.54
C CYS A 56 1.58 11.64 -5.43
N SER A 57 2.10 12.23 -6.50
CA SER A 57 3.11 11.58 -7.36
C SER A 57 4.54 11.65 -6.82
N ILE A 58 4.83 12.57 -5.89
CA ILE A 58 6.21 12.87 -5.45
C ILE A 58 6.37 13.01 -3.94
N ALA A 59 5.27 13.22 -3.20
CA ALA A 59 5.32 13.39 -1.77
C ALA A 59 5.96 12.17 -1.09
N PRO A 60 6.67 12.37 0.03
CA PRO A 60 7.05 11.26 0.88
C PRO A 60 5.78 10.54 1.36
N LEU A 61 5.85 9.20 1.38
CA LEU A 61 4.79 8.34 1.88
C LEU A 61 5.30 7.59 3.10
N GLU A 62 4.48 7.52 4.14
CA GLU A 62 4.70 6.59 5.25
C GLU A 62 3.79 5.39 5.03
N ILE A 63 4.39 4.20 5.03
CA ILE A 63 3.67 2.95 4.79
C ILE A 63 3.73 2.15 6.07
N SER A 64 2.59 1.63 6.52
CA SER A 64 2.55 0.77 7.71
C SER A 64 2.97 -0.65 7.36
N HIS A 65 3.35 -1.43 8.37
CA HIS A 65 3.37 -2.88 8.23
C HIS A 65 1.98 -3.42 7.82
N PRO A 66 1.92 -4.58 7.16
CA PRO A 66 0.67 -5.24 6.87
C PRO A 66 -0.10 -5.54 8.17
N THR A 67 -1.40 -5.30 8.15
CA THR A 67 -2.32 -5.62 9.25
C THR A 67 -2.62 -7.11 9.23
N ASN A 68 -2.66 -7.74 10.41
CA ASN A 68 -2.92 -9.19 10.57
C ASN A 68 -1.88 -10.11 9.90
N TYR A 69 -0.64 -9.65 9.75
CA TYR A 69 0.46 -10.47 9.27
C TYR A 69 1.66 -10.35 10.23
N ASP A 70 2.00 -11.46 10.88
CA ASP A 70 3.12 -11.55 11.82
C ASP A 70 4.34 -12.29 11.23
N GLY A 71 4.31 -12.58 9.92
CA GLY A 71 5.40 -13.26 9.24
C GLY A 71 6.59 -12.34 8.95
N MET A 72 7.72 -12.93 8.56
CA MET A 72 8.83 -12.15 7.98
C MET A 72 8.39 -11.59 6.63
N LEU A 73 8.70 -10.33 6.38
CA LEU A 73 8.51 -9.66 5.10
C LEU A 73 9.69 -8.70 4.93
N ASP A 74 10.29 -8.67 3.74
CA ASP A 74 11.19 -7.58 3.40
C ASP A 74 10.38 -6.27 3.32
N PHE A 75 10.39 -5.54 4.44
CA PHE A 75 9.56 -4.36 4.59
C PHE A 75 10.01 -3.22 3.68
N GLU A 76 11.29 -3.13 3.35
CA GLU A 76 11.78 -2.09 2.44
C GLU A 76 11.31 -2.36 1.02
N ALA A 77 11.44 -3.61 0.56
CA ALA A 77 10.94 -4.01 -0.76
C ALA A 77 9.40 -3.89 -0.85
N PHE A 78 8.67 -4.23 0.22
CA PHE A 78 7.23 -3.99 0.32
C PHE A 78 6.89 -2.50 0.22
N ARG A 79 7.62 -1.64 0.95
CA ARG A 79 7.42 -0.19 0.97
C ARG A 79 7.62 0.44 -0.41
N GLU A 80 8.63 0.01 -1.14
CA GLU A 80 8.85 0.44 -2.53
C GLU A 80 7.69 0.00 -3.44
N ALA A 81 7.29 -1.27 -3.37
CA ALA A 81 6.21 -1.82 -4.18
C ALA A 81 4.86 -1.11 -3.92
N ALA A 82 4.51 -0.88 -2.65
CA ALA A 82 3.30 -0.15 -2.26
C ALA A 82 3.37 1.33 -2.68
N THR A 83 4.54 1.97 -2.63
CA THR A 83 4.75 3.34 -3.12
C THR A 83 4.48 3.43 -4.63
N ASP A 84 5.02 2.49 -5.40
CA ASP A 84 4.83 2.44 -6.84
C ASP A 84 3.37 2.20 -7.22
N TYR A 85 2.70 1.28 -6.53
CA TYR A 85 1.28 1.00 -6.72
C TYR A 85 0.42 2.25 -6.43
N TYR A 86 0.67 2.93 -5.32
CA TYR A 86 -0.01 4.18 -4.97
C TYR A 86 0.21 5.28 -6.02
N ARG A 87 1.45 5.46 -6.48
CA ARG A 87 1.78 6.46 -7.50
C ARG A 87 1.17 6.14 -8.86
N ALA A 88 1.02 4.87 -9.20
CA ALA A 88 0.31 4.46 -10.42
C ALA A 88 -1.16 4.89 -10.35
N ALA A 89 -1.85 4.64 -9.23
CA ALA A 89 -3.22 5.09 -9.01
C ALA A 89 -3.36 6.62 -9.15
N CYS A 90 -2.42 7.37 -8.59
CA CYS A 90 -2.37 8.84 -8.74
C CYS A 90 -2.26 9.31 -10.19
N ARG A 91 -1.43 8.65 -11.01
CA ARG A 91 -1.23 9.02 -12.43
C ARG A 91 -2.46 8.72 -13.28
N GLU A 92 -3.23 7.70 -12.92
CA GLU A 92 -4.46 7.33 -13.63
C GLU A 92 -5.64 8.25 -13.31
N GLY A 93 -5.43 9.29 -12.49
CA GLY A 93 -6.44 10.30 -12.24
C GLY A 93 -7.48 9.88 -11.21
N VAL A 94 -7.10 9.00 -10.27
CA VAL A 94 -7.86 8.78 -9.02
C VAL A 94 -7.72 10.05 -8.18
N SER A 95 -8.50 11.06 -8.54
CA SER A 95 -8.56 12.39 -7.95
C SER A 95 -9.97 12.69 -7.47
N GLY A 96 -10.39 12.04 -6.39
CA GLY A 96 -11.70 12.22 -5.78
C GLY A 96 -11.73 11.79 -4.31
N GLU A 97 -12.68 12.36 -3.56
CA GLU A 97 -12.97 11.99 -2.18
C GLU A 97 -13.74 10.66 -2.18
N HIS A 98 -13.20 9.62 -1.54
CA HIS A 98 -13.72 8.24 -1.54
C HIS A 98 -13.69 7.52 -2.90
N GLU A 99 -12.50 7.36 -3.47
CA GLU A 99 -12.29 6.52 -4.65
C GLU A 99 -11.57 5.23 -4.26
N SER A 100 -12.15 4.10 -4.67
CA SER A 100 -11.43 2.83 -4.74
C SER A 100 -10.88 2.67 -6.16
N TRP A 101 -9.58 2.44 -6.24
CA TRP A 101 -8.90 2.09 -7.47
C TRP A 101 -8.55 0.61 -7.42
N ARG A 102 -9.03 -0.16 -8.40
CA ARG A 102 -8.83 -1.60 -8.47
C ARG A 102 -7.98 -1.94 -9.66
N ARG A 103 -6.80 -2.48 -9.38
CA ARG A 103 -5.91 -3.02 -10.39
C ARG A 103 -5.06 -4.10 -9.76
N GLU A 104 -5.05 -5.28 -10.37
CA GLU A 104 -4.15 -6.34 -9.96
C GLU A 104 -2.75 -6.06 -10.49
N VAL A 105 -1.78 -5.89 -9.60
CA VAL A 105 -0.37 -5.72 -9.95
C VAL A 105 0.47 -6.61 -9.05
N ALA A 106 1.21 -7.52 -9.67
CA ALA A 106 2.10 -8.43 -8.99
C ALA A 106 3.52 -7.85 -8.95
N TYR A 107 4.13 -7.87 -7.76
CA TYR A 107 5.52 -7.53 -7.51
C TYR A 107 6.22 -8.76 -6.97
N ARG A 108 7.40 -9.07 -7.53
CA ARG A 108 8.31 -10.05 -6.93
C ARG A 108 9.33 -9.29 -6.11
N LEU A 109 9.41 -9.62 -4.83
CA LEU A 109 10.43 -9.07 -3.95
C LEU A 109 11.65 -9.98 -4.03
N HIS A 110 12.81 -9.36 -4.24
CA HIS A 110 14.10 -10.04 -4.18
C HIS A 110 14.84 -9.51 -2.95
N SER A 111 14.83 -10.29 -1.87
CA SER A 111 15.72 -10.04 -0.74
C SER A 111 17.13 -10.49 -1.15
N GLU A 112 18.08 -9.55 -1.19
CA GLU A 112 19.52 -9.81 -1.41
C GLU A 112 20.15 -10.57 -0.23
#